data_AF-A0A484HJV8-F1
#
_entry.id   AF-A0A484HJV8-F1
#
_cell.length_a   1.000
_cell.length_b   1.000
_cell.length_c   1.000
_cell.angle_alpha   90.00
_cell.angle_beta   90.00
_cell.angle_gamma   90.00
#
_symmetry.space_group_name_H-M   'P 1'
#
loop_
_entity.id
_entity.type
_entity.pdbx_description
1 polymer ?
#
loop_
_entity_poly.entity_id
_entity_poly.type
_entity_poly.pdbx_seq_one_letter_code
_entity_poly.pdbx_strand_id
1 'polypeptide(L)'
;MRKTVWSVALAFLAMAALSIGCASNKHKYYDNDGDGVSNYLDECPNTPENLQVNHVGCALDKDGDGINDYFDRCPNTPKNQPVDHVGCVLDKDGDGINDYFDRCPDTPKNQAVNKSGCVADSDGDGINDYADKCPDTPKNQQVNHVGCALDKDGDGINDYFDRCSNTPRDEPVDKNGCPIDRDDDGIYDFMDKCPNTPKNQPVNKIGCALDGDGDGINDYFDKCPDTPKSQPVNKIGCALDGDGDGINDYFDKCLNTPLGQPVDESGCALDSDGDGVKDALDKCPNTPQNQPVNKIGCALDSDGDGVYDYFDKCPNTPKNMPVNPIGCSWGSWDRGPVDTDGDGIYDYFDRCPDTPGGQKVDSLGCPR
;
A
#
# COMPACT_ATOMS: atom_id res chain seq x y z
N MET A 1 76.82 10.04 -63.48
CA MET A 1 76.84 10.09 -64.96
C MET A 1 76.96 11.57 -65.35
N ARG A 2 78.14 12.06 -65.79
CA ARG A 2 78.48 12.31 -67.21
C ARG A 2 77.41 13.21 -67.87
N LYS A 3 77.61 14.49 -68.23
CA LYS A 3 78.55 15.07 -69.23
C LYS A 3 78.23 16.58 -69.35
N THR A 4 79.15 17.53 -69.17
CA THR A 4 80.06 18.20 -70.15
C THR A 4 79.46 19.13 -71.22
N VAL A 5 79.85 20.43 -71.13
CA VAL A 5 80.46 21.36 -72.16
C VAL A 5 79.51 21.89 -73.27
N TRP A 6 79.44 23.17 -73.67
CA TRP A 6 80.37 24.03 -74.45
C TRP A 6 79.88 25.51 -74.38
N SER A 7 80.67 26.51 -73.93
CA SER A 7 81.57 27.40 -74.70
C SER A 7 81.07 27.87 -76.08
N VAL A 8 80.76 29.17 -76.23
CA VAL A 8 81.23 30.02 -77.35
C VAL A 8 81.35 31.46 -76.86
N ALA A 9 82.57 31.99 -76.87
CA ALA A 9 82.88 33.41 -76.89
C ALA A 9 82.86 33.90 -78.35
N LEU A 10 82.43 35.13 -78.62
CA LEU A 10 83.12 35.98 -79.59
C LEU A 10 82.78 37.46 -79.40
N ALA A 11 83.84 38.25 -79.43
CA ALA A 11 83.87 39.69 -79.24
C ALA A 11 83.69 40.48 -80.55
N PHE A 12 83.51 41.79 -80.36
CA PHE A 12 84.09 42.93 -81.09
C PHE A 12 83.05 43.90 -81.65
N LEU A 13 83.03 45.13 -81.10
CA LEU A 13 83.55 46.30 -81.80
C LEU A 13 83.64 47.50 -80.84
N ALA A 14 84.84 48.07 -80.75
CA ALA A 14 85.09 49.36 -80.12
C ALA A 14 84.81 50.50 -81.11
N MET A 15 84.38 51.67 -80.62
CA MET A 15 85.02 52.96 -80.91
C MET A 15 84.35 54.13 -80.17
N ALA A 16 85.19 54.82 -79.40
CA ALA A 16 85.30 56.27 -79.19
C ALA A 16 84.06 57.15 -78.97
N ALA A 17 83.98 57.62 -77.72
CA ALA A 17 83.81 59.01 -77.29
C ALA A 17 82.90 59.95 -78.11
N LEU A 18 81.85 60.44 -77.45
CA LEU A 18 81.53 61.86 -77.47
C LEU A 18 80.87 62.26 -76.15
N SER A 19 81.58 63.12 -75.41
CA SER A 19 81.04 63.88 -74.29
C SER A 19 80.01 64.86 -74.83
N ILE A 20 78.74 64.45 -74.83
CA ILE A 20 77.60 65.35 -74.96
C ILE A 20 76.91 65.30 -73.61
N GLY A 21 76.93 66.43 -72.90
CA GLY A 21 76.12 66.62 -71.71
C GLY A 21 74.65 66.41 -72.06
N CYS A 22 74.07 65.30 -71.62
CA CYS A 22 72.63 65.22 -71.46
C CYS A 22 72.29 66.00 -70.19
N ALA A 23 71.79 67.21 -70.40
CA ALA A 23 71.06 67.97 -69.42
C ALA A 23 70.13 67.04 -68.64
N SER A 24 70.20 67.12 -67.31
CA SER A 24 69.26 66.45 -66.42
C SER A 24 67.84 66.89 -66.79
N ASN A 25 67.14 66.07 -67.58
CA ASN A 25 65.69 66.11 -67.62
C ASN A 25 65.23 65.56 -66.27
N LYS A 26 65.22 66.43 -65.25
CA LYS A 26 64.51 66.18 -64.01
C LYS A 26 63.03 66.09 -64.39
N HIS A 27 62.55 64.90 -64.72
CA HIS A 27 61.15 64.60 -64.51
C HIS A 27 60.90 64.95 -63.05
N LYS A 28 60.09 65.98 -62.78
CA LYS A 28 59.53 66.20 -61.46
C LYS A 28 58.77 64.91 -61.14
N TYR A 29 59.34 64.09 -60.27
CA TYR A 29 58.60 63.00 -59.66
C TYR A 29 57.56 63.69 -58.78
N TYR A 30 56.32 63.66 -59.23
CA TYR A 30 55.19 64.11 -58.43
C TYR A 30 54.82 62.95 -57.50
N ASP A 31 54.81 63.26 -56.23
CA ASP A 31 54.39 62.42 -55.12
C ASP A 31 53.42 63.34 -54.35
N ASN A 32 52.13 63.06 -54.48
CA ASN A 32 51.08 64.00 -54.07
C ASN A 32 50.76 63.89 -52.58
N ASP A 33 50.98 62.73 -51.97
CA ASP A 33 50.70 62.43 -50.56
C ASP A 33 51.97 62.33 -49.71
N GLY A 34 53.15 62.32 -50.35
CA GLY A 34 54.44 62.46 -49.70
C GLY A 34 54.93 61.15 -49.07
N ASP A 35 54.38 60.01 -49.48
CA ASP A 35 54.72 58.72 -48.89
C ASP A 35 56.09 58.17 -49.38
N GLY A 36 56.73 58.87 -50.32
CA GLY A 36 58.01 58.50 -50.90
C GLY A 36 57.90 57.65 -52.16
N VAL A 37 56.69 57.37 -52.65
CA VAL A 37 56.40 56.66 -53.89
C VAL A 37 55.75 57.64 -54.87
N SER A 38 56.29 57.71 -56.08
CA SER A 38 55.74 58.61 -57.09
C SER A 38 54.37 58.17 -57.56
N ASN A 39 53.51 59.15 -57.86
CA ASN A 39 52.13 58.97 -58.35
C ASN A 39 51.92 57.96 -59.51
N TYR A 40 52.97 57.62 -60.29
CA TYR A 40 52.87 56.64 -61.39
C TYR A 40 53.13 55.19 -60.98
N LEU A 41 53.73 54.97 -59.80
CA LEU A 41 53.93 53.66 -59.16
C LEU A 41 53.05 53.49 -57.92
N ASP A 42 52.45 54.58 -57.44
CA ASP A 42 51.60 54.60 -56.27
C ASP A 42 50.22 54.01 -56.58
N GLU A 43 49.93 52.87 -55.96
CA GLU A 43 48.66 52.15 -56.01
C GLU A 43 47.74 52.55 -54.83
N CYS A 44 48.24 53.28 -53.84
CA CYS A 44 47.57 53.67 -52.60
C CYS A 44 47.61 55.19 -52.38
N PRO A 45 46.86 55.96 -53.19
CA PRO A 45 46.87 57.42 -53.09
C PRO A 45 46.29 57.90 -51.76
N ASN A 46 46.92 58.93 -51.18
CA ASN A 46 46.67 59.52 -49.86
C ASN A 46 47.28 58.75 -48.68
N THR A 47 48.36 58.03 -48.89
CA THR A 47 49.11 57.42 -47.79
C THR A 47 49.85 58.51 -46.99
N PRO A 48 49.75 58.57 -45.65
CA PRO A 48 50.36 59.64 -44.87
C PRO A 48 51.88 59.76 -45.03
N GLU A 49 52.39 60.97 -45.24
CA GLU A 49 53.82 61.29 -45.26
C GLU A 49 54.54 60.73 -44.01
N ASN A 50 55.65 60.01 -44.21
CA ASN A 50 56.45 59.27 -43.21
C ASN A 50 55.88 57.93 -42.71
N LEU A 51 54.76 57.44 -43.26
CA LEU A 51 54.33 56.07 -43.02
C LEU A 51 55.27 55.09 -43.75
N GLN A 52 55.54 53.92 -43.16
CA GLN A 52 56.27 52.87 -43.87
C GLN A 52 55.37 52.25 -44.92
N VAL A 53 55.77 52.37 -46.19
CA VAL A 53 55.03 51.85 -47.34
C VAL A 53 55.86 50.81 -48.10
N ASN A 54 55.17 49.94 -48.83
CA ASN A 54 55.81 49.02 -49.76
C ASN A 54 56.25 49.75 -51.06
N HIS A 55 56.79 49.00 -52.02
CA HIS A 55 57.30 49.56 -53.28
C HIS A 55 56.23 50.18 -54.22
N VAL A 56 54.94 50.09 -53.87
CA VAL A 56 53.80 50.68 -54.61
C VAL A 56 53.00 51.67 -53.76
N GLY A 57 53.56 52.20 -52.67
CA GLY A 57 52.93 53.28 -51.88
C GLY A 57 51.91 52.82 -50.85
N CYS A 58 51.65 51.51 -50.74
CA CYS A 58 50.69 51.01 -49.75
C CYS A 58 51.33 50.79 -48.39
N ALA A 59 50.64 51.24 -47.33
CA ALA A 59 51.03 50.99 -45.95
C ALA A 59 51.33 49.51 -45.69
N LEU A 60 52.41 49.23 -44.95
CA LEU A 60 52.78 47.87 -44.59
C LEU A 60 51.76 47.27 -43.61
N ASP A 61 51.38 46.02 -43.88
CA ASP A 61 50.58 45.15 -43.02
C ASP A 61 51.35 43.83 -42.92
N LYS A 62 52.10 43.68 -41.83
CA LYS A 62 53.14 42.65 -41.71
C LYS A 62 52.57 41.27 -41.39
N ASP A 63 51.51 41.20 -40.60
CA ASP A 63 50.84 39.94 -40.27
C ASP A 63 49.65 39.62 -41.19
N GLY A 64 49.21 40.61 -41.98
CA GLY A 64 48.23 40.45 -43.03
C GLY A 64 46.80 40.35 -42.51
N ASP A 65 46.51 40.92 -41.35
CA ASP A 65 45.19 40.89 -40.71
C ASP A 65 44.20 41.94 -41.28
N GLY A 66 44.70 42.85 -42.13
CA GLY A 66 43.94 43.91 -42.77
C GLY A 66 44.03 45.27 -42.09
N ILE A 67 44.75 45.39 -40.97
CA ILE A 67 45.09 46.63 -40.29
C ILE A 67 46.58 46.90 -40.49
N ASN A 68 46.93 48.07 -41.03
CA ASN A 68 48.34 48.39 -41.27
C ASN A 68 49.12 48.58 -39.95
N ASP A 69 50.42 48.34 -40.00
CA ASP A 69 51.36 48.33 -38.87
C ASP A 69 51.33 49.62 -38.01
N TYR A 70 50.82 50.74 -38.55
CA TYR A 70 50.72 52.01 -37.84
C TYR A 70 49.46 52.12 -36.96
N PHE A 71 48.35 51.53 -37.40
CA PHE A 71 47.11 51.47 -36.61
C PHE A 71 46.96 50.17 -35.82
N ASP A 72 47.76 49.15 -36.14
CA ASP A 72 47.76 47.87 -35.48
C ASP A 72 48.41 47.94 -34.08
N ARG A 73 47.61 47.60 -33.06
CA ARG A 73 48.03 47.51 -31.65
C ARG A 73 48.33 46.08 -31.23
N CYS A 74 48.00 45.10 -32.06
CA CYS A 74 48.08 43.68 -31.80
C CYS A 74 48.94 43.01 -32.88
N PRO A 75 50.26 43.26 -32.90
CA PRO A 75 51.12 42.69 -33.91
C PRO A 75 51.17 41.17 -33.82
N ASN A 76 51.19 40.51 -34.99
CA ASN A 76 51.15 39.06 -35.19
C ASN A 76 49.76 38.43 -35.04
N THR A 77 48.70 39.17 -35.33
CA THR A 77 47.35 38.61 -35.41
C THR A 77 47.27 37.60 -36.57
N PRO A 78 46.59 36.45 -36.41
CA PRO A 78 46.51 35.47 -37.48
C PRO A 78 45.80 36.02 -38.73
N LYS A 79 46.50 35.96 -39.87
CA LYS A 79 45.95 36.31 -41.18
C LYS A 79 44.58 35.68 -41.45
N ASN A 80 43.64 36.50 -41.94
CA ASN A 80 42.24 36.16 -42.22
C ASN A 80 41.33 35.90 -41.00
N GLN A 81 41.76 36.24 -39.78
CA GLN A 81 40.83 36.30 -38.64
C GLN A 81 40.14 37.67 -38.57
N PRO A 82 38.86 37.74 -38.18
CA PRO A 82 38.21 39.01 -37.88
C PRO A 82 38.92 39.71 -36.71
N VAL A 83 39.32 40.95 -36.94
CA VAL A 83 39.92 41.84 -35.94
C VAL A 83 39.05 43.07 -35.72
N ASP A 84 39.22 43.71 -34.58
CA ASP A 84 38.65 45.03 -34.35
C ASP A 84 39.40 46.13 -35.12
N HIS A 85 38.96 47.37 -34.95
CA HIS A 85 39.54 48.54 -35.61
C HIS A 85 40.99 48.86 -35.20
N VAL A 86 41.59 48.12 -34.27
CA VAL A 86 42.99 48.28 -33.84
C VAL A 86 43.82 47.00 -34.06
N GLY A 87 43.36 46.04 -34.86
CA GLY A 87 44.12 44.85 -35.23
C GLY A 87 44.05 43.70 -34.22
N CYS A 88 43.20 43.79 -33.20
CA CYS A 88 43.09 42.75 -32.17
C CYS A 88 41.97 41.76 -32.50
N VAL A 89 42.22 40.46 -32.28
CA VAL A 89 41.18 39.42 -32.43
C VAL A 89 39.98 39.73 -31.53
N LEU A 90 38.78 39.47 -32.06
CA LEU A 90 37.54 39.69 -31.32
C LEU A 90 37.38 38.64 -30.21
N ASP A 91 37.06 39.11 -29.02
CA ASP A 91 36.69 38.34 -27.82
C ASP A 91 35.52 39.08 -27.17
N LYS A 92 34.30 38.69 -27.56
CA LYS A 92 33.09 39.45 -27.28
C LYS A 92 32.65 39.33 -25.82
N ASP A 93 32.75 38.14 -25.23
CA ASP A 93 32.36 37.90 -23.85
C ASP A 93 33.52 38.14 -22.86
N GLY A 94 34.76 38.20 -23.34
CA GLY A 94 35.94 38.55 -22.58
C GLY A 94 36.42 37.40 -21.69
N ASP A 95 36.19 36.15 -22.10
CA ASP A 95 36.59 34.95 -21.37
C ASP A 95 38.06 34.53 -21.65
N GLY A 96 38.71 35.20 -22.61
CA GLY A 96 40.09 34.96 -23.03
C GLY A 96 40.24 33.98 -24.19
N ILE A 97 39.16 33.46 -24.76
CA ILE A 97 39.10 32.69 -25.99
C ILE A 97 38.47 33.56 -27.07
N ASN A 98 39.15 33.72 -28.21
CA ASN A 98 38.61 34.56 -29.27
C ASN A 98 37.36 33.94 -29.93
N ASP A 99 36.49 34.81 -30.46
CA ASP A 99 35.18 34.46 -31.03
C ASP A 99 35.25 33.36 -32.12
N TYR A 100 36.41 33.20 -32.77
CA TYR A 100 36.61 32.19 -33.81
C TYR A 100 36.78 30.76 -33.25
N PHE A 101 37.41 30.64 -32.08
CA PHE A 101 37.64 29.35 -31.40
C PHE A 101 36.66 29.09 -30.26
N ASP A 102 35.92 30.12 -29.86
CA ASP A 102 34.93 30.04 -28.81
C ASP A 102 33.65 29.33 -29.28
N ARG A 103 33.28 28.27 -28.56
CA ARG A 103 32.05 27.52 -28.77
C ARG A 103 30.93 27.96 -27.84
N CYS A 104 31.22 28.83 -26.89
CA CYS A 104 30.38 29.28 -25.81
C CYS A 104 30.41 30.83 -25.70
N PRO A 105 29.82 31.55 -26.68
CA PRO A 105 30.00 32.99 -26.93
C PRO A 105 29.38 33.97 -25.91
N ASP A 106 28.94 33.46 -24.77
CA ASP A 106 28.25 34.21 -23.72
C ASP A 106 28.73 33.76 -22.32
N THR A 107 29.99 33.34 -22.21
CA THR A 107 30.56 32.90 -20.94
C THR A 107 30.71 34.07 -19.96
N PRO A 108 30.32 33.91 -18.68
CA PRO A 108 30.48 34.98 -17.71
C PRO A 108 31.95 35.36 -17.48
N LYS A 109 32.24 36.66 -17.52
CA LYS A 109 33.57 37.21 -17.24
C LYS A 109 34.15 36.70 -15.92
N ASN A 110 35.44 36.38 -15.94
CA ASN A 110 36.23 35.82 -14.83
C ASN A 110 35.90 34.36 -14.45
N GLN A 111 35.13 33.63 -15.27
CA GLN A 111 35.02 32.18 -15.13
C GLN A 111 36.20 31.49 -15.82
N ALA A 112 36.67 30.40 -15.21
CA ALA A 112 37.69 29.58 -15.85
C ALA A 112 37.05 28.74 -16.96
N VAL A 113 37.53 28.92 -18.19
CA VAL A 113 37.04 28.21 -19.37
C VAL A 113 38.04 27.18 -19.88
N ASN A 114 37.53 26.16 -20.56
CA ASN A 114 38.36 25.22 -21.28
C ASN A 114 38.84 25.81 -22.63
N LYS A 115 39.59 25.05 -23.42
CA LYS A 115 40.15 25.50 -24.70
C LYS A 115 39.10 25.87 -25.78
N SER A 116 37.83 25.60 -25.53
CA SER A 116 36.70 25.92 -26.40
C SER A 116 35.85 27.07 -25.87
N GLY A 117 36.30 27.81 -24.85
CA GLY A 117 35.54 28.91 -24.23
C GLY A 117 34.41 28.46 -23.31
N CYS A 118 34.25 27.16 -23.07
CA CYS A 118 33.17 26.66 -22.22
C CYS A 118 33.62 26.44 -20.78
N VAL A 119 32.77 26.85 -19.84
CA VAL A 119 32.85 26.52 -18.42
C VAL A 119 32.60 25.03 -18.16
N ALA A 120 33.01 24.54 -17.00
CA ALA A 120 32.82 23.16 -16.61
C ALA A 120 31.35 22.87 -16.23
N ASP A 121 30.89 21.70 -16.66
CA ASP A 121 29.64 21.04 -16.29
C ASP A 121 30.03 19.57 -15.99
N SER A 122 30.30 19.33 -14.71
CA SER A 122 30.95 18.11 -14.23
C SER A 122 30.01 16.91 -14.29
N ASP A 123 28.75 17.09 -13.90
CA ASP A 123 27.74 16.04 -13.88
C ASP A 123 26.96 15.93 -15.20
N GLY A 124 27.06 16.93 -16.09
CA GLY A 124 26.48 16.93 -17.44
C GLY A 124 24.96 17.09 -17.45
N ASP A 125 24.38 17.76 -16.46
CA ASP A 125 22.95 18.03 -16.35
C ASP A 125 22.50 19.28 -17.15
N GLY A 126 23.48 20.03 -17.70
CA GLY A 126 23.26 21.25 -18.48
C GLY A 126 23.32 22.54 -17.67
N ILE A 127 23.61 22.48 -16.37
CA ILE A 127 23.88 23.61 -15.49
C ILE A 127 25.36 23.61 -15.13
N ASN A 128 26.04 24.72 -15.42
CA ASN A 128 27.48 24.82 -15.16
C ASN A 128 27.79 24.78 -13.66
N ASP A 129 28.94 24.21 -13.30
CA ASP A 129 29.37 23.93 -11.92
C ASP A 129 29.26 25.12 -10.95
N TYR A 130 29.45 26.36 -11.44
CA TYR A 130 29.38 27.56 -10.60
C TYR A 130 27.94 27.97 -10.22
N ALA A 131 26.95 27.51 -10.99
CA ALA A 131 25.53 27.81 -10.82
C ALA A 131 24.74 26.59 -10.29
N ASP A 132 25.34 25.40 -10.36
CA ASP A 132 24.75 24.16 -9.93
C ASP A 132 24.79 23.99 -8.41
N LYS A 133 23.64 23.70 -7.81
CA LYS A 133 23.48 23.41 -6.38
C LYS A 133 23.44 21.91 -6.08
N CYS A 134 23.42 21.07 -7.11
CA CYS A 134 23.24 19.64 -7.07
C CYS A 134 24.26 18.93 -7.99
N PRO A 135 25.55 18.93 -7.62
CA PRO A 135 26.71 18.55 -8.47
C PRO A 135 26.84 17.06 -8.81
N ASP A 136 25.82 16.26 -8.52
CA ASP A 136 25.80 14.82 -8.74
C ASP A 136 24.51 14.39 -9.46
N THR A 137 23.87 15.29 -10.21
CA THR A 137 22.64 14.99 -10.92
C THR A 137 22.93 14.11 -12.14
N PRO A 138 22.21 12.99 -12.32
CA PRO A 138 22.43 12.10 -13.46
C PRO A 138 22.32 12.81 -14.83
N LYS A 139 23.30 12.56 -15.71
CA LYS A 139 23.28 13.04 -17.10
C LYS A 139 21.95 12.76 -17.80
N ASN A 140 21.45 13.77 -18.51
CA ASN A 140 20.18 13.75 -19.25
C ASN A 140 18.91 13.68 -18.39
N GLN A 141 19.02 13.88 -17.07
CA GLN A 141 17.84 14.09 -16.23
C GLN A 141 17.31 15.52 -16.41
N GLN A 142 15.99 15.70 -16.32
CA GLN A 142 15.42 17.04 -16.26
C GLN A 142 15.69 17.65 -14.89
N VAL A 143 16.32 18.83 -14.89
CA VAL A 143 16.67 19.58 -13.68
C VAL A 143 15.93 20.92 -13.66
N ASN A 144 15.80 21.48 -12.46
CA ASN A 144 15.34 22.85 -12.29
C ASN A 144 16.46 23.85 -12.64
N HIS A 145 16.17 25.14 -12.52
CA HIS A 145 17.11 26.23 -12.84
C HIS A 145 18.38 26.29 -11.97
N VAL A 146 18.54 25.41 -10.97
CA VAL A 146 19.72 25.32 -10.10
C VAL A 146 20.39 23.93 -10.16
N GLY A 147 20.09 23.12 -11.17
CA GLY A 147 20.73 21.81 -11.40
C GLY A 147 20.18 20.67 -10.55
N CYS A 148 19.11 20.90 -9.78
CA CYS A 148 18.52 19.84 -8.96
C CYS A 148 17.41 19.09 -9.70
N ALA A 149 17.43 17.77 -9.57
CA ALA A 149 16.37 16.89 -10.05
C ALA A 149 14.98 17.36 -9.62
N LEU A 150 14.00 17.24 -10.51
CA LEU A 150 12.61 17.58 -10.24
C LEU A 150 11.98 16.54 -9.30
N ASP A 151 11.20 17.02 -8.33
CA ASP A 151 10.36 16.25 -7.42
C ASP A 151 9.03 17.02 -7.32
N LYS A 152 8.06 16.57 -8.11
CA LYS A 152 6.86 17.36 -8.41
C LYS A 152 5.79 17.27 -7.33
N ASP A 153 5.63 16.11 -6.70
CA ASP A 153 4.69 15.91 -5.59
C ASP A 153 5.34 16.15 -4.22
N GLY A 154 6.66 16.19 -4.17
CA GLY A 154 7.43 16.57 -3.00
C GLY A 154 7.58 15.43 -1.99
N ASP A 155 7.48 14.18 -2.43
CA ASP A 155 7.59 13.00 -1.57
C ASP A 155 9.05 12.65 -1.19
N GLY A 156 10.02 13.35 -1.81
CA GLY A 156 11.46 13.16 -1.57
C GLY A 156 12.14 12.20 -2.55
N ILE A 157 11.39 11.59 -3.48
CA ILE A 157 11.88 10.80 -4.60
C ILE A 157 11.72 11.62 -5.87
N ASN A 158 12.81 11.80 -6.62
CA ASN A 158 12.73 12.59 -7.84
C ASN A 158 11.87 11.91 -8.93
N ASP A 159 11.28 12.72 -9.82
CA ASP A 159 10.35 12.32 -10.88
C ASP A 159 10.89 11.20 -11.80
N TYR A 160 12.22 11.00 -11.85
CA TYR A 160 12.83 9.96 -12.67
C TYR A 160 12.76 8.58 -12.02
N PHE A 161 12.88 8.51 -10.69
CA PHE A 161 12.77 7.26 -9.91
C PHE A 161 11.37 7.03 -9.34
N ASP A 162 10.56 8.08 -9.30
CA ASP A 162 9.20 8.04 -8.80
C ASP A 162 8.25 7.35 -9.81
N ARG A 163 7.52 6.35 -9.32
CA ARG A 163 6.49 5.60 -10.04
C ARG A 163 5.08 6.03 -9.64
N CYS A 164 4.96 6.91 -8.64
CA CYS A 164 3.75 7.29 -7.94
C CYS A 164 3.64 8.82 -7.85
N SER A 165 3.53 9.48 -9.02
CA SER A 165 3.51 10.94 -9.25
C SER A 165 2.52 11.84 -8.47
N ASN A 166 1.77 11.34 -7.48
CA ASN A 166 0.90 12.14 -6.63
C ASN A 166 0.95 11.65 -5.17
N THR A 167 2.11 11.20 -4.72
CA THR A 167 2.30 10.81 -3.33
C THR A 167 2.27 12.06 -2.43
N PRO A 168 1.52 12.05 -1.32
CA PRO A 168 1.48 13.22 -0.46
C PRO A 168 2.86 13.52 0.12
N ARG A 169 3.23 14.81 0.12
CA ARG A 169 4.46 15.32 0.72
C ARG A 169 4.62 14.86 2.17
N ASP A 170 5.86 14.53 2.54
CA ASP A 170 6.28 14.08 3.88
C ASP A 170 5.71 12.71 4.32
N GLU A 171 4.97 11.99 3.45
CA GLU A 171 4.57 10.62 3.74
C GLU A 171 5.74 9.64 3.54
N PRO A 172 5.85 8.58 4.37
CA PRO A 172 6.82 7.52 4.14
C PRO A 172 6.56 6.81 2.81
N VAL A 173 7.58 6.81 1.95
CA VAL A 173 7.56 6.15 0.64
C VAL A 173 8.61 5.06 0.51
N ASP A 174 8.37 4.14 -0.42
CA ASP A 174 9.38 3.19 -0.87
C ASP A 174 10.41 3.86 -1.80
N LYS A 175 11.37 3.07 -2.29
CA LYS A 175 12.41 3.55 -3.23
C LYS A 175 11.88 4.04 -4.59
N ASN A 176 10.59 3.84 -4.87
CA ASN A 176 9.94 4.23 -6.10
C ASN A 176 8.92 5.36 -5.87
N GLY A 177 8.97 6.07 -4.74
CA GLY A 177 8.03 7.16 -4.43
C GLY A 177 6.61 6.69 -4.11
N CYS A 178 6.39 5.39 -3.91
CA CYS A 178 5.05 4.89 -3.63
C CYS A 178 4.80 4.81 -2.11
N PRO A 179 3.61 5.22 -1.62
CA PRO A 179 3.30 5.12 -0.20
C PRO A 179 3.37 3.68 0.29
N ILE A 180 3.78 3.52 1.55
CA ILE A 180 3.93 2.20 2.15
C ILE A 180 2.54 1.61 2.48
N ASP A 181 2.34 0.35 2.09
CA ASP A 181 1.26 -0.55 2.52
C ASP A 181 1.95 -1.75 3.19
N ARG A 182 1.90 -1.83 4.53
CA ARG A 182 2.66 -2.85 5.28
C ARG A 182 2.00 -4.21 5.28
N ASP A 183 0.68 -4.25 5.29
CA ASP A 183 -0.08 -5.49 5.38
C ASP A 183 -0.56 -6.00 4.01
N ASP A 184 -0.23 -5.28 2.93
CA ASP A 184 -0.56 -5.57 1.52
C ASP A 184 -2.07 -5.83 1.34
N ASP A 185 -2.92 -5.03 1.99
CA ASP A 185 -4.38 -5.10 1.85
C ASP A 185 -4.93 -4.18 0.74
N GLY A 186 -4.07 -3.33 0.17
CA GLY A 186 -4.39 -2.38 -0.89
C GLY A 186 -4.78 -0.98 -0.41
N ILE A 187 -4.76 -0.72 0.90
CA ILE A 187 -4.95 0.59 1.52
C ILE A 187 -3.65 1.02 2.18
N TYR A 188 -3.08 2.13 1.71
CA TYR A 188 -1.82 2.64 2.26
C TYR A 188 -1.92 2.99 3.75
N ASP A 189 -0.81 2.81 4.49
CA ASP A 189 -0.73 2.96 5.94
C ASP A 189 -1.32 4.27 6.48
N PHE A 190 -1.16 5.38 5.75
CA PHE A 190 -1.65 6.70 6.16
C PHE A 190 -3.17 6.86 6.02
N MET A 191 -3.83 5.98 5.26
CA MET A 191 -5.28 5.90 5.09
C MET A 191 -5.90 4.73 5.86
N ASP A 192 -5.08 3.77 6.28
CA ASP A 192 -5.51 2.53 6.91
C ASP A 192 -5.73 2.68 8.42
N LYS A 193 -6.89 2.22 8.88
CA LYS A 193 -7.28 2.20 10.30
C LYS A 193 -7.06 0.82 10.94
N CYS A 194 -6.68 -0.17 10.15
CA CYS A 194 -6.57 -1.58 10.50
C CYS A 194 -5.23 -2.17 9.99
N PRO A 195 -4.08 -1.75 10.55
CA PRO A 195 -2.71 -1.98 10.02
C PRO A 195 -2.18 -3.41 10.10
N ASN A 196 -3.06 -4.39 10.31
CA ASN A 196 -2.71 -5.81 10.37
C ASN A 196 -3.80 -6.67 9.70
N THR A 197 -4.47 -6.14 8.69
CA THR A 197 -5.46 -6.89 7.94
C THR A 197 -4.76 -8.01 7.16
N PRO A 198 -5.28 -9.25 7.18
CA PRO A 198 -4.60 -10.34 6.49
C PRO A 198 -4.54 -10.12 4.98
N LYS A 199 -3.36 -10.36 4.40
CA LYS A 199 -3.10 -10.29 2.95
C LYS A 199 -4.16 -11.00 2.11
N ASN A 200 -4.55 -10.36 1.02
CA ASN A 200 -5.54 -10.84 0.04
C ASN A 200 -6.98 -10.98 0.58
N GLN A 201 -7.30 -10.37 1.72
CA GLN A 201 -8.69 -10.27 2.17
C GLN A 201 -9.37 -9.04 1.57
N PRO A 202 -10.65 -9.13 1.17
CA PRO A 202 -11.43 -7.95 0.84
C PRO A 202 -11.53 -7.03 2.07
N VAL A 203 -11.19 -5.76 1.89
CA VAL A 203 -11.28 -4.73 2.92
C VAL A 203 -12.24 -3.62 2.52
N ASN A 204 -12.74 -2.90 3.51
CA ASN A 204 -13.50 -1.69 3.27
C ASN A 204 -12.55 -0.51 2.94
N LYS A 205 -13.12 0.69 2.72
CA LYS A 205 -12.36 1.89 2.34
C LYS A 205 -11.38 2.41 3.41
N ILE A 206 -11.38 1.84 4.60
CA ILE A 206 -10.49 2.23 5.71
C ILE A 206 -9.51 1.10 6.08
N GLY A 207 -9.35 0.09 5.20
CA GLY A 207 -8.40 -1.03 5.37
C GLY A 207 -8.84 -2.09 6.38
N CYS A 208 -10.09 -2.08 6.84
CA CYS A 208 -10.57 -3.10 7.77
C CYS A 208 -11.26 -4.24 7.01
N ALA A 209 -10.97 -5.48 7.43
CA ALA A 209 -11.66 -6.68 6.96
C ALA A 209 -13.18 -6.51 7.08
N LEU A 210 -13.90 -7.06 6.11
CA LEU A 210 -15.37 -7.04 6.11
C LEU A 210 -15.91 -8.00 7.18
N ASP A 211 -16.94 -7.54 7.89
CA ASP A 211 -17.68 -8.25 8.93
C ASP A 211 -19.14 -7.82 8.79
N GLY A 212 -19.89 -8.60 8.02
CA GLY A 212 -21.21 -8.28 7.49
C GLY A 212 -22.30 -8.30 8.55
N ASP A 213 -22.26 -9.27 9.47
CA ASP A 213 -23.21 -9.43 10.56
C ASP A 213 -22.74 -8.74 11.87
N GLY A 214 -21.46 -8.41 11.97
CA GLY A 214 -20.87 -7.71 13.11
C GLY A 214 -20.63 -8.63 14.31
N ASP A 215 -20.55 -9.93 14.12
CA ASP A 215 -20.31 -10.90 15.18
C ASP A 215 -18.86 -10.88 15.71
N GLY A 216 -17.95 -10.22 14.97
CA GLY A 216 -16.54 -10.07 15.29
C GLY A 216 -15.61 -11.06 14.58
N ILE A 217 -16.15 -11.95 13.73
CA ILE A 217 -15.41 -12.82 12.82
C ILE A 217 -15.60 -12.25 11.42
N ASN A 218 -14.48 -12.07 10.69
CA ASN A 218 -14.58 -11.49 9.36
C ASN A 218 -15.25 -12.44 8.35
N ASP A 219 -15.89 -11.89 7.33
CA ASP A 219 -16.66 -12.60 6.29
C ASP A 219 -15.87 -13.73 5.62
N TYR A 220 -14.54 -13.63 5.59
CA TYR A 220 -13.67 -14.63 4.99
C TYR A 220 -13.52 -15.89 5.85
N PHE A 221 -13.53 -15.74 7.17
CA PHE A 221 -13.42 -16.84 8.13
C PHE A 221 -14.78 -17.28 8.71
N ASP A 222 -15.81 -16.46 8.52
CA ASP A 222 -17.14 -16.72 9.00
C ASP A 222 -17.89 -17.75 8.14
N LYS A 223 -18.43 -18.78 8.81
CA LYS A 223 -19.27 -19.83 8.21
C LYS A 223 -20.76 -19.65 8.51
N CYS A 224 -21.10 -18.65 9.30
CA CYS A 224 -22.42 -18.38 9.85
C CYS A 224 -22.75 -16.87 9.72
N PRO A 225 -22.97 -16.36 8.48
CA PRO A 225 -23.03 -14.94 8.11
C PRO A 225 -24.26 -14.16 8.60
N ASP A 226 -25.05 -14.75 9.50
CA ASP A 226 -26.28 -14.18 10.03
C ASP A 226 -26.27 -14.22 11.57
N THR A 227 -25.08 -14.32 12.18
CA THR A 227 -24.96 -14.39 13.62
C THR A 227 -25.22 -13.00 14.23
N PRO A 228 -26.07 -12.89 15.27
CA PRO A 228 -26.40 -11.57 15.79
C PRO A 228 -25.16 -10.84 16.32
N LYS A 229 -25.04 -9.57 15.93
CA LYS A 229 -23.97 -8.67 16.36
C LYS A 229 -23.68 -8.76 17.86
N SER A 230 -22.39 -8.83 18.21
CA SER A 230 -21.89 -8.85 19.60
C SER A 230 -22.31 -10.07 20.44
N GLN A 231 -22.83 -11.13 19.82
CA GLN A 231 -23.00 -12.40 20.52
C GLN A 231 -21.65 -13.15 20.59
N PRO A 232 -21.41 -13.93 21.66
CA PRO A 232 -20.28 -14.84 21.70
C PRO A 232 -20.40 -15.88 20.58
N VAL A 233 -19.36 -15.98 19.76
CA VAL A 233 -19.25 -16.95 18.67
C VAL A 233 -18.00 -17.78 18.82
N ASN A 234 -17.99 -18.94 18.17
CA ASN A 234 -16.79 -19.74 18.05
C ASN A 234 -15.85 -19.17 16.95
N LYS A 235 -14.72 -19.84 16.70
CA LYS A 235 -13.68 -19.37 15.76
C LYS A 235 -14.12 -19.32 14.28
N ILE A 236 -15.32 -19.81 13.96
CA ILE A 236 -15.86 -19.84 12.60
C ILE A 236 -17.15 -18.99 12.49
N GLY A 237 -17.39 -18.09 13.45
CA GLY A 237 -18.54 -17.16 13.45
C GLY A 237 -19.87 -17.79 13.81
N CYS A 238 -19.90 -19.06 14.24
CA CYS A 238 -21.15 -19.69 14.61
C CYS A 238 -21.44 -19.50 16.09
N ALA A 239 -22.73 -19.27 16.40
CA ALA A 239 -23.25 -19.22 17.75
C ALA A 239 -22.84 -20.44 18.59
N LEU A 240 -22.67 -20.22 19.89
CA LEU A 240 -22.38 -21.28 20.84
C LEU A 240 -23.66 -22.02 21.23
N ASP A 241 -23.54 -23.34 21.35
CA ASP A 241 -24.53 -24.28 21.87
C ASP A 241 -23.74 -25.21 22.82
N GLY A 242 -23.74 -24.83 24.10
CA GLY A 242 -22.84 -25.36 25.11
C GLY A 242 -23.18 -26.78 25.56
N ASP A 243 -24.46 -27.14 25.57
CA ASP A 243 -24.95 -28.45 25.96
C ASP A 243 -25.33 -29.36 24.77
N GLY A 244 -25.43 -28.79 23.57
CA GLY A 244 -25.64 -29.50 22.32
C GLY A 244 -27.09 -29.92 22.10
N ASP A 245 -28.05 -29.24 22.74
CA ASP A 245 -29.47 -29.55 22.60
C ASP A 245 -30.11 -29.00 21.31
N GLY A 246 -29.38 -28.15 20.58
CA GLY A 246 -29.79 -27.54 19.32
C GLY A 246 -30.35 -26.12 19.45
N ILE A 247 -30.41 -25.56 20.65
CA ILE A 247 -30.76 -24.16 20.92
C ILE A 247 -29.49 -23.39 21.32
N ASN A 248 -29.18 -22.32 20.61
CA ASN A 248 -27.99 -21.52 20.93
C ASN A 248 -28.08 -20.91 22.35
N ASP A 249 -26.94 -20.81 23.04
CA ASP A 249 -26.80 -20.35 24.43
C ASP A 249 -27.52 -19.02 24.74
N TYR A 250 -27.58 -18.11 23.76
CA TYR A 250 -28.21 -16.80 23.95
C TYR A 250 -29.75 -16.82 23.85
N PHE A 251 -30.33 -17.91 23.33
CA PHE A 251 -31.76 -18.20 23.34
C PHE A 251 -32.16 -19.27 24.36
N ASP A 252 -31.19 -20.05 24.84
CA ASP A 252 -31.40 -21.14 25.77
C ASP A 252 -31.58 -20.66 27.22
N LYS A 253 -32.69 -21.06 27.84
CA LYS A 253 -32.98 -20.80 29.27
C LYS A 253 -32.47 -21.91 30.18
N CYS A 254 -32.06 -23.03 29.60
CA CYS A 254 -31.77 -24.31 30.21
C CYS A 254 -30.40 -24.85 29.75
N LEU A 255 -29.33 -24.05 29.92
CA LEU A 255 -27.91 -24.25 29.51
C LEU A 255 -27.21 -25.58 29.87
N ASN A 256 -27.91 -26.55 30.46
CA ASN A 256 -27.36 -27.85 30.83
C ASN A 256 -28.37 -28.98 30.56
N THR A 257 -29.15 -28.87 29.49
CA THR A 257 -30.02 -29.95 29.06
C THR A 257 -29.19 -31.14 28.58
N PRO A 258 -29.48 -32.37 29.04
CA PRO A 258 -28.74 -33.55 28.61
C PRO A 258 -28.78 -33.76 27.09
N LEU A 259 -27.59 -33.97 26.50
CA LEU A 259 -27.42 -34.23 25.07
C LEU A 259 -28.37 -35.33 24.56
N GLY A 260 -29.11 -35.01 23.50
CA GLY A 260 -30.05 -35.92 22.85
C GLY A 260 -31.45 -35.97 23.49
N GLN A 261 -31.69 -35.20 24.54
CA GLN A 261 -33.05 -35.01 25.08
C GLN A 261 -33.85 -34.04 24.19
N PRO A 262 -35.11 -34.34 23.84
CA PRO A 262 -35.98 -33.38 23.16
C PRO A 262 -36.24 -32.15 24.03
N VAL A 263 -36.15 -30.96 23.42
CA VAL A 263 -36.35 -29.66 24.09
C VAL A 263 -37.43 -28.83 23.42
N ASP A 264 -37.97 -27.88 24.17
CA ASP A 264 -38.83 -26.82 23.65
C ASP A 264 -38.02 -25.69 23.00
N GLU A 265 -38.71 -24.66 22.51
CA GLU A 265 -38.08 -23.47 21.90
C GLU A 265 -37.21 -22.66 22.87
N SER A 266 -37.26 -22.94 24.17
CA SER A 266 -36.42 -22.31 25.20
C SER A 266 -35.23 -23.17 25.62
N GLY A 267 -34.95 -24.29 24.92
CA GLY A 267 -33.88 -25.25 25.27
C GLY A 267 -34.19 -26.09 26.50
N CYS A 268 -35.44 -26.09 26.98
CA CYS A 268 -35.80 -26.82 28.19
C CYS A 268 -36.38 -28.18 27.85
N ALA A 269 -35.93 -29.20 28.58
CA ALA A 269 -36.46 -30.56 28.53
C ALA A 269 -38.00 -30.60 28.62
N LEU A 270 -38.63 -31.34 27.69
CA LEU A 270 -40.08 -31.48 27.63
C LEU A 270 -40.66 -32.22 28.85
N ASP A 271 -41.87 -31.80 29.22
CA ASP A 271 -42.72 -32.36 30.28
C ASP A 271 -44.16 -32.29 29.75
N SER A 272 -44.55 -33.34 29.03
CA SER A 272 -45.71 -33.37 28.15
C SER A 272 -47.04 -33.38 28.91
N ASP A 273 -47.10 -34.04 30.08
CA ASP A 273 -48.30 -34.09 30.92
C ASP A 273 -48.28 -33.08 32.08
N GLY A 274 -47.13 -32.44 32.32
CA GLY A 274 -46.97 -31.37 33.30
C GLY A 274 -46.95 -31.87 34.75
N ASP A 275 -46.69 -33.15 34.98
CA ASP A 275 -46.68 -33.74 36.32
C ASP A 275 -45.40 -33.38 37.13
N GLY A 276 -44.41 -32.77 36.47
CA GLY A 276 -43.14 -32.33 37.04
C GLY A 276 -41.97 -33.28 36.77
N VAL A 277 -42.19 -34.42 36.11
CA VAL A 277 -41.15 -35.36 35.68
C VAL A 277 -40.97 -35.24 34.17
N LYS A 278 -39.73 -34.93 33.74
CA LYS A 278 -39.42 -34.76 32.32
C LYS A 278 -39.68 -36.03 31.52
N ASP A 279 -40.14 -35.89 30.27
CA ASP A 279 -40.52 -37.00 29.37
C ASP A 279 -39.47 -38.11 29.27
N ALA A 280 -38.18 -37.74 29.30
CA ALA A 280 -37.08 -38.72 29.21
C ALA A 280 -36.95 -39.62 30.47
N LEU A 281 -37.49 -39.18 31.60
CA LEU A 281 -37.47 -39.89 32.89
C LEU A 281 -38.84 -40.43 33.29
N ASP A 282 -39.89 -39.97 32.62
CA ASP A 282 -41.27 -40.34 32.91
C ASP A 282 -41.65 -41.69 32.28
N LYS A 283 -42.19 -42.58 33.10
CA LYS A 283 -42.70 -43.90 32.70
C LYS A 283 -44.23 -43.93 32.58
N CYS A 284 -44.88 -42.84 32.93
CA CYS A 284 -46.33 -42.68 33.06
C CYS A 284 -46.79 -41.37 32.36
N PRO A 285 -46.69 -41.27 31.02
CA PRO A 285 -46.80 -40.02 30.22
C PRO A 285 -48.20 -39.40 30.10
N ASN A 286 -49.09 -39.67 31.05
CA ASN A 286 -50.44 -39.11 31.11
C ASN A 286 -50.89 -38.92 32.57
N THR A 287 -49.95 -38.73 33.48
CA THR A 287 -50.29 -38.43 34.86
C THR A 287 -50.91 -37.04 34.93
N PRO A 288 -52.07 -36.85 35.61
CA PRO A 288 -52.71 -35.55 35.62
C PRO A 288 -51.81 -34.49 36.28
N GLN A 289 -51.74 -33.31 35.65
CA GLN A 289 -51.01 -32.17 36.15
C GLN A 289 -51.37 -31.85 37.63
N ASN A 290 -50.36 -31.47 38.41
CA ASN A 290 -50.44 -31.16 39.85
C ASN A 290 -50.75 -32.35 40.78
N GLN A 291 -50.75 -33.59 40.27
CA GLN A 291 -50.82 -34.75 41.17
C GLN A 291 -49.44 -35.06 41.76
N PRO A 292 -49.36 -35.48 43.04
CA PRO A 292 -48.13 -36.02 43.57
C PRO A 292 -47.73 -37.27 42.78
N VAL A 293 -46.51 -37.25 42.24
CA VAL A 293 -45.93 -38.39 41.52
C VAL A 293 -44.65 -38.87 42.18
N ASN A 294 -44.30 -40.11 41.92
CA ASN A 294 -43.02 -40.66 42.34
C ASN A 294 -41.89 -40.22 41.36
N LYS A 295 -40.66 -40.69 41.60
CA LYS A 295 -39.47 -40.29 40.81
C LYS A 295 -39.50 -40.73 39.34
N ILE A 296 -40.48 -41.53 38.92
CA ILE A 296 -40.64 -42.01 37.54
C ILE A 296 -41.94 -41.50 36.91
N GLY A 297 -42.56 -40.45 37.47
CA GLY A 297 -43.76 -39.78 36.92
C GLY A 297 -45.06 -40.54 37.11
N CYS A 298 -45.08 -41.60 37.93
CA CYS A 298 -46.32 -42.33 38.19
C CYS A 298 -47.01 -41.80 39.45
N ALA A 299 -48.31 -41.61 39.36
CA ALA A 299 -49.17 -41.25 40.49
C ALA A 299 -48.99 -42.22 41.67
N LEU A 300 -49.14 -41.69 42.89
CA LEU A 300 -49.02 -42.47 44.11
C LEU A 300 -50.23 -43.39 44.31
N ASP A 301 -49.94 -44.60 44.79
CA ASP A 301 -50.89 -45.62 45.23
C ASP A 301 -50.38 -46.07 46.61
N SER A 302 -50.93 -45.46 47.65
CA SER A 302 -50.42 -45.52 49.01
C SER A 302 -50.69 -46.87 49.70
N ASP A 303 -51.81 -47.52 49.39
CA ASP A 303 -52.18 -48.83 49.96
C ASP A 303 -51.87 -50.02 49.03
N GLY A 304 -51.56 -49.73 47.76
CA GLY A 304 -51.12 -50.72 46.77
C GLY A 304 -52.25 -51.60 46.26
N ASP A 305 -53.50 -51.14 46.33
CA ASP A 305 -54.69 -51.89 45.87
C ASP A 305 -54.91 -51.83 44.34
N GLY A 306 -54.17 -50.93 43.66
CA GLY A 306 -54.24 -50.71 42.21
C GLY A 306 -55.05 -49.49 41.78
N VAL A 307 -55.60 -48.70 42.70
CA VAL A 307 -56.28 -47.42 42.46
C VAL A 307 -55.44 -46.29 43.02
N TYR A 308 -55.09 -45.30 42.18
CA TYR A 308 -54.25 -44.18 42.61
C TYR A 308 -54.95 -43.30 43.65
N ASP A 309 -54.18 -42.73 44.58
CA ASP A 309 -54.63 -41.94 45.74
C ASP A 309 -55.65 -40.84 45.39
N TYR A 310 -55.51 -40.22 44.22
CA TYR A 310 -56.38 -39.12 43.79
C TYR A 310 -57.74 -39.58 43.24
N PHE A 311 -57.89 -40.87 42.96
CA PHE A 311 -59.15 -41.51 42.58
C PHE A 311 -59.68 -42.48 43.64
N ASP A 312 -58.84 -42.85 44.61
CA ASP A 312 -59.20 -43.78 45.67
C ASP A 312 -60.03 -43.11 46.77
N LYS A 313 -61.23 -43.66 47.02
CA LYS A 313 -62.12 -43.23 48.11
C LYS A 313 -61.93 -44.04 49.39
N CYS A 314 -61.15 -45.12 49.31
CA CYS A 314 -60.93 -46.12 50.34
C CYS A 314 -59.41 -46.37 50.57
N PRO A 315 -58.66 -45.36 51.09
CA PRO A 315 -57.17 -45.30 51.13
C PRO A 315 -56.45 -46.29 52.07
N ASN A 316 -57.13 -47.35 52.51
CA ASN A 316 -56.57 -48.38 53.37
C ASN A 316 -57.06 -49.78 52.94
N THR A 317 -57.39 -49.96 51.68
CA THR A 317 -57.74 -51.26 51.14
C THR A 317 -56.49 -52.14 51.06
N PRO A 318 -56.53 -53.37 51.61
CA PRO A 318 -55.36 -54.23 51.59
C PRO A 318 -54.93 -54.55 50.16
N LYS A 319 -53.63 -54.41 49.92
CA LYS A 319 -52.97 -54.87 48.69
C LYS A 319 -53.42 -56.27 48.25
N ASN A 320 -53.76 -56.38 46.96
CA ASN A 320 -54.33 -57.56 46.29
C ASN A 320 -55.79 -57.89 46.64
N MET A 321 -56.49 -57.08 47.43
CA MET A 321 -57.94 -57.23 47.58
C MET A 321 -58.64 -56.79 46.29
N PRO A 322 -59.63 -57.53 45.77
CA PRO A 322 -60.40 -57.07 44.62
C PRO A 322 -61.18 -55.79 44.95
N VAL A 323 -60.87 -54.70 44.26
CA VAL A 323 -61.54 -53.40 44.41
C VAL A 323 -62.38 -53.03 43.21
N ASN A 324 -63.32 -52.11 43.41
CA ASN A 324 -64.08 -51.45 42.35
C ASN A 324 -63.28 -50.24 41.79
N PRO A 325 -63.77 -49.53 40.75
CA PRO A 325 -63.05 -48.39 40.17
C PRO A 325 -62.82 -47.18 41.09
N ILE A 326 -63.32 -47.18 42.33
CA ILE A 326 -63.10 -46.12 43.33
C ILE A 326 -62.25 -46.62 44.52
N GLY A 327 -61.59 -47.78 44.40
CA GLY A 327 -60.68 -48.34 45.42
C GLY A 327 -61.37 -49.07 46.58
N CYS A 328 -62.69 -49.30 46.51
CA CYS A 328 -63.42 -49.95 47.60
C CYS A 328 -63.68 -51.43 47.30
N SER A 329 -63.55 -52.28 48.33
CA SER A 329 -63.80 -53.72 48.24
C SER A 329 -65.25 -54.04 47.86
N TRP A 330 -65.45 -55.06 47.02
CA TRP A 330 -66.79 -55.53 46.61
C TRP A 330 -67.62 -55.96 47.82
N GLY A 331 -68.78 -55.33 48.01
CA GLY A 331 -69.66 -55.54 49.18
C GLY A 331 -69.82 -54.30 50.07
N SER A 332 -68.97 -53.30 49.87
CA SER A 332 -69.04 -52.03 50.59
C SER A 332 -69.08 -50.85 49.62
N TRP A 333 -70.22 -50.16 49.59
CA TRP A 333 -70.45 -49.04 48.65
C TRP A 333 -69.81 -47.71 49.07
N ASP A 334 -69.23 -47.63 50.27
CA ASP A 334 -68.56 -46.41 50.79
C ASP A 334 -67.81 -46.61 52.14
N ARG A 335 -67.59 -47.85 52.57
CA ARG A 335 -66.87 -48.18 53.81
C ARG A 335 -65.66 -49.01 53.42
N GLY A 336 -64.57 -48.96 54.17
CA GLY A 336 -63.40 -49.80 53.89
C GLY A 336 -63.71 -51.31 53.91
N PRO A 337 -62.67 -52.16 53.91
CA PRO A 337 -62.84 -53.60 53.95
C PRO A 337 -63.73 -54.02 55.13
N VAL A 338 -64.69 -54.91 54.88
CA VAL A 338 -65.65 -55.37 55.89
C VAL A 338 -65.05 -56.52 56.68
N ASP A 339 -65.10 -56.40 58.00
CA ASP A 339 -64.82 -57.44 58.98
C ASP A 339 -66.11 -57.57 59.81
N THR A 340 -66.93 -58.56 59.47
CA THR A 340 -68.30 -58.71 59.98
C THR A 340 -68.32 -59.17 61.44
N ASP A 341 -67.36 -60.00 61.87
CA ASP A 341 -67.31 -60.58 63.21
C ASP A 341 -66.29 -59.88 64.15
N GLY A 342 -65.45 -59.00 63.59
CA GLY A 342 -64.52 -58.15 64.31
C GLY A 342 -63.27 -58.89 64.80
N ASP A 343 -62.94 -60.05 64.20
CA ASP A 343 -61.82 -60.89 64.59
C ASP A 343 -60.46 -60.39 64.08
N GLY A 344 -60.47 -59.40 63.18
CA GLY A 344 -59.29 -58.80 62.56
C GLY A 344 -58.91 -59.36 61.18
N ILE A 345 -59.70 -60.27 60.60
CA ILE A 345 -59.55 -60.81 59.25
C ILE A 345 -60.78 -60.40 58.43
N TYR A 346 -60.57 -59.67 57.34
CA TYR A 346 -61.68 -59.21 56.49
C TYR A 346 -62.45 -60.38 55.84
N ASP A 347 -63.76 -60.21 55.67
CA ASP A 347 -64.72 -61.22 55.16
C ASP A 347 -64.24 -61.96 53.91
N TYR A 348 -63.50 -61.27 53.02
CA TYR A 348 -62.97 -61.87 51.79
C TYR A 348 -61.84 -62.90 52.05
N PHE A 349 -61.03 -62.68 53.08
CA PHE A 349 -59.94 -63.55 53.48
C PHE A 349 -60.33 -64.51 54.61
N ASP A 350 -61.47 -64.26 55.26
CA ASP A 350 -61.98 -65.01 56.39
C ASP A 350 -62.68 -66.31 55.95
N ARG A 351 -62.26 -67.43 56.54
CA ARG A 351 -62.87 -68.76 56.35
C ARG A 351 -63.76 -69.18 57.52
N CYS A 352 -63.79 -68.38 58.57
CA CYS A 352 -64.47 -68.61 59.84
C CYS A 352 -65.26 -67.36 60.28
N PRO A 353 -66.31 -66.97 59.51
CA PRO A 353 -67.01 -65.66 59.58
C PRO A 353 -67.87 -65.38 60.83
N ASP A 354 -67.73 -66.20 61.86
CA ASP A 354 -68.49 -66.10 63.12
C ASP A 354 -67.54 -66.12 64.33
N THR A 355 -66.26 -65.80 64.13
CA THR A 355 -65.27 -65.80 65.20
C THR A 355 -65.45 -64.56 66.07
N PRO A 356 -65.63 -64.70 67.40
CA PRO A 356 -65.86 -63.56 68.27
C PRO A 356 -64.73 -62.51 68.22
N GLY A 357 -65.07 -61.26 67.94
CA GLY A 357 -64.11 -60.17 67.91
C GLY A 357 -63.25 -60.06 69.18
N GLY A 358 -61.94 -59.89 68.97
CA GLY A 358 -60.93 -59.91 70.02
C GLY A 358 -60.38 -61.30 70.39
N GLN A 359 -60.91 -62.38 69.78
CA GLN A 359 -60.31 -63.71 69.86
C GLN A 359 -59.04 -63.79 69.00
N LYS A 360 -58.02 -64.53 69.47
CA LYS A 360 -56.80 -64.74 68.67
C LYS A 360 -57.12 -65.75 67.55
N VAL A 361 -57.02 -65.29 66.31
CA VAL A 361 -57.24 -66.10 65.11
C VAL A 361 -55.96 -66.39 64.34
N ASP A 362 -55.99 -67.38 63.46
CA ASP A 362 -54.95 -67.62 62.46
C ASP A 362 -55.12 -66.69 61.23
N SER A 363 -54.31 -66.89 60.19
CA SER A 363 -54.38 -66.04 58.98
C SER A 363 -55.62 -66.27 58.11
N LEU A 364 -56.52 -67.16 58.52
CA LEU A 364 -57.76 -67.52 57.84
C LEU A 364 -59.00 -67.13 58.67
N GLY A 365 -58.84 -66.36 59.75
CA GLY A 365 -59.92 -65.98 60.67
C GLY A 365 -60.35 -67.08 61.63
N CYS A 366 -59.62 -68.21 61.68
CA CYS A 366 -60.05 -69.36 62.47
C CYS A 366 -59.41 -69.37 63.87
N PRO A 367 -60.14 -69.78 64.93
CA PRO A 367 -59.62 -69.87 66.29
C PRO A 367 -58.34 -70.71 66.41
N ARG A 368 -57.36 -70.20 67.15
CA ARG A 368 -56.16 -70.94 67.56
C ARG A 368 -56.32 -71.76 68.83
#